data_AF-A0A9D3UW41-F1
#
_entry.id   AF-A0A9D3UW41-F1
#
_cell.length_a   1.000
_cell.length_b   1.000
_cell.length_c   1.000
_cell.angle_alpha   90.00
_cell.angle_beta   90.00
_cell.angle_gamma   90.00
#
_symmetry.space_group_name_H-M   'P 1'
#
loop_
_entity.id
_entity.type
_entity.pdbx_description
1 polymer ?
#
loop_
_entity_poly.entity_id
_entity_poly.type
_entity_poly.pdbx_seq_one_letter_code
_entity_poly.pdbx_strand_id
1 'polypeptide(L)'
;MVSQWGWRYCLSKKLAEKTPLITKLLQTSNFAQVGYRGSLQGIEFITSTDCMDSESSKSAFDQIMEAMKAVNMIGLYGMPGVGKTTLAQEVGKHAGEQKLFDKVVMFTMSQNPNINNIQDKIADVFGLKFQASSPEGRAEELFKSMQRVNKILVIVDDLWGEFELKSIGIPFGDDHKGCKILLTTRHQQVCTKMNCQKEIQLGILSEDEAWVLFRDKAGLKDDCSTLNDVAKEVAASM
;
A
#
# COMPACT_ATOMS: atom_id res chain seq x y z
N MET A 1 32.93 30.14 -39.81
CA MET A 1 32.61 29.99 -38.36
C MET A 1 32.07 31.31 -37.80
N VAL A 2 30.82 31.70 -38.11
CA VAL A 2 30.16 32.86 -37.47
C VAL A 2 28.65 32.63 -37.50
N SER A 3 28.10 31.80 -36.61
CA SER A 3 26.63 31.65 -36.51
C SER A 3 26.11 31.15 -35.15
N GLN A 4 26.97 30.94 -34.16
CA GLN A 4 26.56 30.37 -32.87
C GLN A 4 26.29 31.42 -31.77
N TRP A 5 26.83 32.64 -31.92
CA TRP A 5 26.79 33.69 -30.88
C TRP A 5 25.58 34.63 -30.99
N GLY A 6 25.12 34.94 -32.20
CA GLY A 6 23.99 35.86 -32.43
C GLY A 6 22.67 35.32 -31.88
N TRP A 7 22.39 34.02 -32.07
CA TRP A 7 21.17 33.40 -31.57
C TRP A 7 21.10 33.36 -30.04
N ARG A 8 22.24 33.09 -29.37
CA ARG A 8 22.34 33.14 -27.91
C ARG A 8 22.08 34.54 -27.37
N TYR A 9 22.64 35.56 -28.00
CA TYR A 9 22.40 36.96 -27.63
C TYR A 9 20.91 37.34 -27.79
N CYS A 10 20.28 36.98 -28.90
CA CYS A 10 18.85 37.22 -29.12
C CYS A 10 17.96 36.48 -28.11
N LEU A 11 18.31 35.25 -27.72
CA LEU A 11 17.62 34.49 -26.68
C LEU A 11 17.76 35.14 -25.30
N SER A 12 18.96 35.56 -24.92
CA SER A 12 19.20 36.25 -23.65
C SER A 12 18.43 37.57 -23.56
N LYS A 13 18.34 38.33 -24.66
CA LYS A 13 17.57 39.58 -24.71
C LYS A 13 16.06 39.32 -24.58
N LYS A 14 15.51 38.33 -25.30
CA LYS A 14 14.10 37.92 -25.17
C LYS A 14 13.78 37.40 -23.76
N LEU A 15 14.72 36.70 -23.13
CA LEU A 15 14.55 36.23 -21.75
C LEU A 15 14.51 37.41 -20.79
N ALA A 16 15.46 38.36 -20.90
CA ALA A 16 15.50 39.56 -20.07
C ALA A 16 14.24 40.43 -20.19
N GLU A 17 13.66 40.54 -21.39
CA GLU A 17 12.39 41.24 -21.64
C GLU A 17 11.19 40.52 -21.00
N LYS A 18 11.20 39.18 -20.97
CA LYS A 18 10.11 38.37 -20.40
C LYS A 18 10.22 38.16 -18.89
N THR A 19 11.42 38.24 -18.31
CA THR A 19 11.65 38.10 -16.87
C THR A 19 10.75 39.00 -16.01
N PRO A 20 10.66 40.33 -16.24
CA PRO A 20 9.81 41.19 -15.40
C PRO A 20 8.32 40.87 -15.53
N LEU A 21 7.86 40.39 -16.70
CA LEU A 21 6.49 39.92 -16.88
C LEU A 21 6.21 38.66 -16.08
N ILE A 22 7.14 37.70 -16.08
CA ILE A 22 7.03 36.46 -15.28
C ILE A 22 7.06 36.81 -13.78
N THR A 23 7.95 37.70 -13.34
CA THR A 23 8.02 38.13 -11.93
C THR A 23 6.74 38.83 -11.49
N LYS A 24 6.19 39.71 -12.34
CA LYS A 24 4.92 40.38 -12.07
C LYS A 24 3.76 39.38 -12.01
N LEU A 25 3.72 38.42 -12.94
CA LEU A 25 2.75 37.34 -12.92
C LEU A 25 2.87 36.54 -11.62
N LEU A 26 4.06 36.12 -11.21
CA LEU A 26 4.27 35.39 -9.94
C LEU A 26 3.81 36.18 -8.71
N GLN A 27 3.99 37.51 -8.69
CA GLN A 27 3.53 38.37 -7.60
C GLN A 27 2.01 38.60 -7.59
N THR A 28 1.37 38.67 -8.76
CA THR A 28 -0.10 38.85 -8.87
C THR A 28 -0.86 37.53 -8.93
N SER A 29 -0.16 36.40 -9.03
CA SER A 29 -0.75 35.07 -9.12
C SER A 29 -1.24 34.63 -7.74
N ASN A 30 -2.51 34.88 -7.45
CA ASN A 30 -3.23 34.25 -6.35
C ASN A 30 -4.03 33.05 -6.89
N PHE A 31 -3.34 32.07 -7.48
CA PHE A 31 -4.01 30.83 -7.89
C PHE A 31 -4.29 30.01 -6.63
N ALA A 32 -5.56 29.88 -6.26
CA ALA A 32 -5.98 28.78 -5.41
C ALA A 32 -5.47 27.47 -6.04
N GLN A 33 -5.02 26.51 -5.22
CA GLN A 33 -4.48 25.24 -5.68
C GLN A 33 -5.39 24.62 -6.77
N VAL A 34 -4.99 24.74 -8.04
CA VAL A 34 -5.80 24.35 -9.21
C VAL A 34 -5.69 22.86 -9.54
N GLY A 35 -4.90 22.13 -8.77
CA GLY A 35 -4.71 20.70 -8.89
C GLY A 35 -4.49 20.06 -7.52
N TYR A 36 -5.30 19.05 -7.21
CA TYR A 36 -5.01 18.15 -6.11
C TYR A 36 -3.90 17.20 -6.53
N ARG A 37 -2.88 17.03 -5.67
CA ARG A 37 -1.92 15.93 -5.86
C ARG A 37 -2.74 14.65 -5.77
N GLY A 38 -2.67 13.79 -6.79
CA GLY A 38 -3.28 12.48 -6.73
C GLY A 38 -2.83 11.76 -5.46
N SER A 39 -3.73 10.98 -4.85
CA SER A 39 -3.40 10.18 -3.69
C SER A 39 -2.19 9.30 -4.01
N LEU A 40 -1.12 9.42 -3.25
CA LEU A 40 -0.08 8.40 -3.26
C LEU A 40 -0.71 7.13 -2.69
N GLN A 41 -0.84 6.09 -3.51
CA GLN A 41 -1.41 4.82 -3.06
C GLN A 41 -0.32 3.93 -2.42
N GLY A 42 0.94 4.12 -2.78
CA GLY A 42 2.06 3.25 -2.38
C GLY A 42 2.56 2.50 -3.60
N ILE A 43 3.88 2.35 -3.72
CA ILE A 43 4.47 1.61 -4.86
C ILE A 43 4.10 0.13 -4.79
N GLU A 44 3.84 -0.37 -3.58
CA GLU A 44 3.44 -1.74 -3.29
C GLU A 44 2.21 -2.16 -4.10
N PHE A 45 1.23 -1.27 -4.27
CA PHE A 45 0.03 -1.56 -5.07
C PHE A 45 0.25 -1.43 -6.58
N ILE A 46 1.22 -0.63 -7.00
CA ILE A 46 1.55 -0.43 -8.42
C ILE A 46 2.31 -1.64 -8.96
N THR A 47 3.25 -2.16 -8.17
CA THR A 47 4.11 -3.29 -8.57
C THR A 47 3.49 -4.65 -8.30
N SER A 48 2.29 -4.69 -7.72
CA SER A 48 1.57 -5.93 -7.49
C SER A 48 1.24 -6.57 -8.85
N THR A 49 2.04 -7.57 -9.20
CA THR A 49 1.79 -8.47 -10.33
C THR A 49 0.66 -9.40 -9.92
N ASP A 50 -0.34 -9.62 -10.79
CA ASP A 50 -1.49 -10.49 -10.52
C ASP A 50 -1.01 -11.85 -10.00
N CYS A 51 -0.91 -11.99 -8.67
CA CYS A 51 -0.39 -13.17 -7.99
C CYS A 51 -1.54 -13.97 -7.39
N MET A 52 -2.68 -13.94 -8.09
CA MET A 52 -3.92 -14.61 -7.76
C MET A 52 -3.99 -15.96 -8.48
N ASP A 53 -2.88 -16.69 -8.58
CA ASP A 53 -2.85 -17.93 -9.37
C ASP A 53 -3.29 -19.17 -8.58
N SER A 54 -3.26 -19.11 -7.25
CA SER A 54 -3.69 -20.21 -6.39
C SER A 54 -5.16 -20.09 -5.95
N GLU A 55 -5.84 -21.23 -5.83
CA GLU A 55 -7.20 -21.33 -5.30
C GLU A 55 -7.26 -20.88 -3.84
N SER A 56 -6.23 -21.21 -3.05
CA SER A 56 -6.09 -20.76 -1.66
C SER A 56 -6.08 -19.23 -1.55
N SER A 57 -5.28 -18.55 -2.37
CA SER A 57 -5.22 -17.08 -2.39
C SER A 57 -6.52 -16.45 -2.88
N LYS A 58 -7.16 -17.01 -3.91
CA LYS A 58 -8.49 -16.55 -4.39
C LYS A 58 -9.55 -16.68 -3.31
N SER A 59 -9.62 -17.84 -2.66
CA SER A 59 -10.57 -18.08 -1.56
C SER A 59 -10.33 -17.12 -0.39
N ALA A 60 -9.07 -16.92 0.00
CA ALA A 60 -8.73 -15.98 1.07
C ALA A 60 -9.07 -14.54 0.68
N PHE A 61 -8.82 -14.13 -0.57
CA PHE A 61 -9.23 -12.84 -1.10
C PHE A 61 -10.74 -12.62 -0.99
N ASP A 62 -11.53 -13.56 -1.52
CA ASP A 62 -13.00 -13.47 -1.48
C ASP A 62 -13.51 -13.40 -0.05
N GLN A 63 -12.95 -14.21 0.85
CA GLN A 63 -13.28 -14.16 2.28
C GLN A 63 -12.95 -12.80 2.91
N ILE A 64 -11.82 -12.18 2.56
CA ILE A 64 -11.45 -10.84 3.03
C ILE A 64 -12.46 -9.81 2.51
N MET A 65 -12.75 -9.82 1.20
CA MET A 65 -13.65 -8.86 0.56
C MET A 65 -15.09 -8.95 1.09
N GLU A 66 -15.60 -10.17 1.31
CA GLU A 66 -16.90 -10.37 1.94
C GLU A 66 -16.90 -9.94 3.41
N ALA A 67 -15.87 -10.31 4.18
CA ALA A 67 -15.77 -9.93 5.58
C ALA A 67 -15.70 -8.41 5.75
N MET A 68 -15.02 -7.68 4.85
CA MET A 68 -14.94 -6.22 4.89
C MET A 68 -16.32 -5.55 4.80
N LYS A 69 -17.35 -6.20 4.27
CA LYS A 69 -18.71 -5.62 4.24
C LYS A 69 -19.34 -5.56 5.64
N ALA A 70 -18.97 -6.48 6.53
CA ALA A 70 -19.61 -6.65 7.84
C ALA A 70 -18.72 -6.22 9.01
N VAL A 71 -17.41 -6.44 8.92
CA VAL A 71 -16.47 -6.23 10.04
C VAL A 71 -15.45 -5.14 9.75
N ASN A 72 -14.81 -4.63 10.80
CA ASN A 72 -13.87 -3.52 10.69
C ASN A 72 -12.40 -3.96 10.84
N MET A 73 -12.11 -5.11 11.42
CA MET A 73 -10.76 -5.65 11.56
C MET A 73 -10.71 -7.12 11.17
N ILE A 74 -9.83 -7.42 10.21
CA ILE A 74 -9.60 -8.75 9.67
C ILE A 74 -8.13 -9.11 9.86
N GLY A 75 -7.86 -10.29 10.38
CA GLY A 75 -6.52 -10.84 10.54
C GLY A 75 -6.25 -11.94 9.54
N LEU A 76 -5.26 -11.74 8.66
CA LEU A 76 -4.74 -12.76 7.76
C LEU A 76 -3.49 -13.38 8.38
N TYR A 77 -3.54 -14.67 8.70
CA TYR A 77 -2.42 -15.37 9.34
C TYR A 77 -1.99 -16.62 8.58
N GLY A 78 -0.77 -17.10 8.82
CA GLY A 78 -0.23 -18.27 8.14
C GLY A 78 1.30 -18.34 8.19
N MET A 79 1.87 -19.44 7.70
CA MET A 79 3.31 -19.68 7.75
C MET A 79 4.13 -18.59 7.02
N PRO A 80 5.41 -18.38 7.36
CA PRO A 80 6.30 -17.56 6.56
C PRO A 80 6.32 -18.01 5.08
N GLY A 81 6.44 -17.08 4.14
CA GLY A 81 6.57 -17.41 2.72
C GLY A 81 5.26 -17.72 1.96
N VAL A 82 4.14 -17.97 2.64
CA VAL A 82 2.86 -18.34 1.98
C VAL A 82 2.16 -17.21 1.22
N GLY A 83 2.77 -16.03 1.06
CA GLY A 83 2.23 -14.95 0.24
C GLY A 83 1.24 -13.98 0.92
N LYS A 84 1.17 -13.93 2.25
CA LYS A 84 0.24 -13.03 2.97
C LYS A 84 0.40 -11.55 2.59
N THR A 85 1.64 -11.06 2.53
CA THR A 85 1.95 -9.67 2.16
C THR A 85 1.48 -9.38 0.74
N THR A 86 1.73 -10.30 -0.19
CA THR A 86 1.27 -10.22 -1.58
C THR A 86 -0.26 -10.19 -1.66
N LEU A 87 -0.94 -11.06 -0.93
CA LEU A 87 -2.40 -11.09 -0.88
C LEU A 87 -2.98 -9.77 -0.32
N ALA A 88 -2.37 -9.22 0.73
CA ALA A 88 -2.79 -7.93 1.28
C ALA A 88 -2.55 -6.77 0.30
N GLN A 89 -1.47 -6.81 -0.48
CA GLN A 89 -1.23 -5.86 -1.56
C GLN A 89 -2.31 -5.94 -2.63
N GLU A 90 -2.67 -7.15 -3.09
CA GLU A 90 -3.76 -7.33 -4.06
C GLU A 90 -5.11 -6.84 -3.53
N VAL A 91 -5.43 -7.10 -2.26
CA VAL A 91 -6.63 -6.54 -1.61
C VAL A 91 -6.61 -5.02 -1.63
N GLY A 92 -5.49 -4.39 -1.26
CA GLY A 92 -5.39 -2.93 -1.25
C GLY A 92 -5.45 -2.31 -2.65
N LYS A 93 -4.81 -2.94 -3.64
CA LYS A 93 -4.87 -2.56 -5.06
C LYS A 93 -6.31 -2.63 -5.57
N HIS A 94 -6.98 -3.77 -5.41
CA HIS A 94 -8.37 -3.96 -5.81
C HIS A 94 -9.31 -2.96 -5.12
N ALA A 95 -9.13 -2.76 -3.80
CA ALA A 95 -9.88 -1.79 -3.02
C ALA A 95 -9.76 -0.35 -3.56
N GLY A 96 -8.56 0.04 -3.99
CA GLY A 96 -8.29 1.33 -4.60
C GLY A 96 -8.86 1.46 -6.02
N GLU A 97 -8.64 0.47 -6.88
CA GLU A 97 -9.09 0.46 -8.28
C GLU A 97 -10.62 0.46 -8.39
N GLN A 98 -11.29 -0.35 -7.56
CA GLN A 98 -12.75 -0.42 -7.48
C GLN A 98 -13.36 0.74 -6.68
N LYS A 99 -12.54 1.65 -6.14
CA LYS A 99 -12.96 2.81 -5.33
C LYS A 99 -13.86 2.41 -4.16
N LEU A 100 -13.57 1.27 -3.54
CA LEU A 100 -14.31 0.79 -2.36
C LEU A 100 -14.00 1.65 -1.14
N PHE A 101 -12.80 2.24 -1.11
CA PHE A 101 -12.32 3.16 -0.09
C PHE A 101 -11.77 4.44 -0.75
N ASP A 102 -11.92 5.56 -0.06
CA ASP A 102 -11.41 6.85 -0.52
C ASP A 102 -9.88 6.90 -0.40
N LYS A 103 -9.33 6.18 0.59
CA LYS A 103 -7.90 6.04 0.85
C LYS A 103 -7.58 4.60 1.23
N VAL A 104 -6.47 4.10 0.67
CA VAL A 104 -5.84 2.85 1.07
C VAL A 104 -4.43 3.20 1.52
N VAL A 105 -4.02 2.72 2.70
CA VAL A 105 -2.68 2.90 3.23
C VAL A 105 -2.13 1.56 3.70
N MET A 106 -0.87 1.29 3.38
CA MET A 106 -0.17 0.09 3.82
C MET A 106 1.15 0.48 4.49
N PHE A 107 1.46 -0.17 5.61
CA PHE A 107 2.76 -0.07 6.25
C PHE A 107 3.13 -1.40 6.92
N THR A 108 4.42 -1.69 6.96
CA THR A 108 4.96 -2.88 7.63
C THR A 108 5.32 -2.56 9.08
N MET A 109 4.96 -3.47 9.98
CA MET A 109 5.30 -3.43 11.40
C MET A 109 6.54 -4.27 11.67
N SER A 110 7.71 -3.64 11.71
CA SER A 110 8.93 -4.32 12.19
C SER A 110 8.82 -4.64 13.69
N GLN A 111 9.61 -5.62 14.17
CA GLN A 111 9.70 -5.94 15.60
C GLN A 111 10.02 -4.72 16.48
N ASN A 112 10.86 -3.81 15.96
CA ASN A 112 11.13 -2.50 16.53
C ASN A 112 10.59 -1.44 15.57
N PRO A 113 9.31 -1.04 15.70
CA PRO A 113 8.69 -0.13 14.75
C PRO A 113 9.23 1.29 14.93
N ASN A 114 9.67 1.90 13.83
CA ASN A 114 9.95 3.33 13.81
C ASN A 114 8.64 4.09 13.58
N ILE A 115 8.00 4.50 14.67
CA ILE A 115 6.70 5.17 14.65
C ILE A 115 6.72 6.41 13.77
N ASN A 116 7.78 7.23 13.82
CA ASN A 116 7.89 8.43 12.99
C ASN A 116 7.85 8.09 11.50
N ASN A 117 8.61 7.07 11.08
CA ASN A 117 8.61 6.63 9.67
C ASN A 117 7.24 6.09 9.23
N ILE A 118 6.55 5.35 10.11
CA ILE A 118 5.19 4.88 9.82
C ILE A 118 4.24 6.07 9.66
N GLN A 119 4.30 7.04 10.57
CA GLN A 119 3.50 8.25 10.50
C GLN A 119 3.80 9.08 9.25
N ASP A 120 5.07 9.19 8.83
CA ASP A 120 5.45 9.87 7.58
C ASP A 120 4.82 9.18 6.36
N LYS A 121 4.90 7.85 6.28
CA LYS A 121 4.27 7.07 5.19
C LYS A 121 2.76 7.29 5.12
N ILE A 122 2.09 7.28 6.27
CA ILE A 122 0.65 7.54 6.32
C ILE A 122 0.38 9.00 5.92
N ALA A 123 1.13 9.96 6.45
CA ALA A 123 0.95 11.38 6.13
C ALA A 123 1.08 11.67 4.62
N ASP A 124 2.00 11.00 3.93
CA ASP A 124 2.15 11.13 2.48
C ASP A 124 0.89 10.72 1.71
N VAL A 125 0.20 9.65 2.13
CA VAL A 125 -1.07 9.20 1.54
C VAL A 125 -2.19 10.23 1.77
N PHE A 126 -2.19 10.88 2.94
CA PHE A 126 -3.17 11.91 3.31
C PHE A 126 -2.77 13.32 2.85
N GLY A 127 -1.58 13.51 2.27
CA GLY A 127 -1.05 14.83 1.92
C GLY A 127 -0.85 15.75 3.12
N LEU A 128 -0.63 15.17 4.30
CA LEU A 128 -0.45 15.88 5.56
C LEU A 128 1.01 16.31 5.73
N LYS A 129 1.23 17.54 6.19
CA LYS A 129 2.54 18.00 6.67
C LYS A 129 2.45 18.26 8.15
N PHE A 130 3.23 17.52 8.93
CA PHE A 130 3.24 17.65 10.37
C PHE A 130 3.70 19.04 10.82
N GLN A 131 2.99 19.60 11.81
CA GLN A 131 3.46 20.78 12.57
C GLN A 131 4.18 20.34 13.84
N ALA A 132 3.67 19.29 14.50
CA ALA A 132 4.31 18.67 15.64
C ALA A 132 5.56 17.87 15.25
N SER A 133 6.56 17.90 16.11
CA SER A 133 7.76 17.07 16.01
C SER A 133 7.71 15.81 16.89
N SER A 134 6.87 15.81 17.94
CA SER A 134 6.73 14.64 18.82
C SER A 134 5.85 13.55 18.19
N PRO A 135 6.12 12.27 18.46
CA PRO A 135 5.29 11.17 17.99
C PRO A 135 3.81 11.32 18.36
N GLU A 136 3.51 11.81 19.57
CA GLU A 136 2.15 11.98 20.07
C GLU A 136 1.41 13.11 19.35
N GLY A 137 2.08 14.25 19.12
CA GLY A 137 1.48 15.37 18.39
C GLY A 137 1.24 15.00 16.92
N ARG A 138 2.17 14.26 16.31
CA ARG A 138 2.02 13.71 14.97
C ARG A 138 0.86 12.71 14.88
N ALA A 139 0.71 11.84 15.88
CA ALA A 139 -0.43 10.92 15.97
C ALA A 139 -1.76 11.68 16.07
N GLU A 140 -1.83 12.75 16.86
CA GLU A 140 -3.03 13.59 16.97
C GLU A 140 -3.39 14.27 15.64
N GLU A 141 -2.40 14.80 14.93
CA GLU A 141 -2.60 15.41 13.61
C GLU A 141 -3.08 14.38 12.57
N LEU A 142 -2.49 13.18 12.55
CA LEU A 142 -2.94 12.07 11.71
C LEU A 142 -4.37 11.66 12.03
N PHE A 143 -4.68 11.47 13.31
CA PHE A 143 -6.00 11.05 13.76
C PHE A 143 -7.08 12.02 13.26
N LYS A 144 -6.87 13.32 13.44
CA LYS A 144 -7.79 14.37 12.94
C LYS A 144 -7.86 14.39 11.41
N SER A 145 -6.75 14.15 10.72
CA SER A 145 -6.72 14.12 9.25
C SER A 145 -7.50 12.92 8.70
N MET A 146 -7.29 11.74 9.28
CA MET A 146 -7.97 10.51 8.90
C MET A 146 -9.48 10.60 9.14
N GLN A 147 -9.94 11.16 10.26
CA GLN A 147 -11.38 11.34 10.54
C GLN A 147 -12.15 12.19 9.52
N ARG A 148 -11.47 12.94 8.65
CA ARG A 148 -12.12 13.72 7.58
C ARG A 148 -12.39 12.91 6.31
N VAL A 149 -11.87 11.69 6.22
CA VAL A 149 -12.05 10.80 5.08
C VAL A 149 -13.14 9.79 5.40
N ASN A 150 -14.09 9.55 4.50
CA ASN A 150 -15.27 8.75 4.85
C ASN A 150 -14.95 7.25 4.95
N LYS A 151 -14.18 6.71 4.01
CA LYS A 151 -13.82 5.28 3.97
C LYS A 151 -12.31 5.11 3.81
N ILE A 152 -11.69 4.43 4.76
CA ILE A 152 -10.25 4.18 4.78
C ILE A 152 -10.01 2.68 4.96
N LEU A 153 -9.11 2.12 4.15
CA LEU A 153 -8.51 0.82 4.39
C LEU A 153 -7.07 1.00 4.87
N VAL A 154 -6.78 0.48 6.06
CA VAL A 154 -5.43 0.41 6.62
C VAL A 154 -4.94 -1.03 6.57
N ILE A 155 -3.83 -1.26 5.89
CA ILE A 155 -3.15 -2.56 5.83
C ILE A 155 -1.92 -2.51 6.73
N VAL A 156 -1.92 -3.35 7.76
CA VAL A 156 -0.82 -3.49 8.72
C VAL A 156 -0.09 -4.79 8.43
N ASP A 157 1.04 -4.69 7.75
CA ASP A 157 1.78 -5.86 7.26
C ASP A 157 2.82 -6.38 8.28
N ASP A 158 2.97 -7.69 8.35
CA ASP A 158 3.90 -8.45 9.20
C ASP A 158 3.82 -8.07 10.69
N LEU A 159 2.63 -8.04 11.28
CA LEU A 159 2.46 -7.66 12.69
C LEU A 159 2.95 -8.76 13.65
N TRP A 160 3.84 -8.39 14.58
CA TRP A 160 4.49 -9.30 15.53
C TRP A 160 3.78 -9.40 16.89
N GLY A 161 2.96 -8.41 17.26
CA GLY A 161 2.34 -8.32 18.58
C GLY A 161 1.20 -7.32 18.61
N GLU A 162 0.58 -7.18 19.78
CA GLU A 162 -0.45 -6.16 20.00
C GLU A 162 0.16 -4.76 19.96
N PHE A 163 -0.57 -3.80 19.40
CA PHE A 163 -0.17 -2.40 19.43
C PHE A 163 -1.40 -1.48 19.44
N GLU A 164 -1.20 -0.28 19.97
CA GLU A 164 -2.25 0.73 20.00
C GLU A 164 -2.30 1.52 18.70
N LEU A 165 -3.36 1.36 17.91
CA LEU A 165 -3.61 2.12 16.67
C LEU A 165 -3.54 3.65 16.89
N LYS A 166 -4.02 4.10 18.05
CA LYS A 166 -3.99 5.52 18.45
C LYS A 166 -2.57 6.07 18.61
N SER A 167 -1.59 5.24 18.98
CA SER A 167 -0.19 5.68 19.09
C SER A 167 0.40 6.11 17.73
N ILE A 168 -0.12 5.57 16.63
CA ILE A 168 0.23 5.97 15.26
C ILE A 168 -0.64 7.12 14.78
N GLY A 169 -1.83 7.28 15.35
CA GLY A 169 -2.85 8.24 14.90
C GLY A 169 -3.92 7.63 14.01
N ILE A 170 -4.12 6.31 14.06
CA ILE A 170 -5.15 5.62 13.28
C ILE A 170 -6.45 5.58 14.10
N PRO A 171 -7.54 6.25 13.67
CA PRO A 171 -8.83 6.16 14.33
C PRO A 171 -9.53 4.84 13.96
N PHE A 172 -10.22 4.20 14.92
CA PHE A 172 -10.86 2.90 14.70
C PHE A 172 -12.12 2.72 15.57
N GLY A 173 -13.05 1.87 15.11
CA GLY A 173 -14.27 1.57 15.86
C GLY A 173 -15.19 2.79 15.95
N ASP A 174 -15.58 3.16 17.18
CA ASP A 174 -16.46 4.31 17.41
C ASP A 174 -15.82 5.64 17.02
N ASP A 175 -14.49 5.73 17.04
CA ASP A 175 -13.76 6.92 16.60
C ASP A 175 -13.85 7.13 15.08
N HIS A 176 -14.12 6.05 14.31
CA HIS A 176 -14.26 6.11 12.84
C HIS A 176 -14.91 4.84 12.25
N LYS A 177 -16.23 4.85 12.07
CA LYS A 177 -17.00 3.70 11.54
C LYS A 177 -16.60 3.28 10.12
N GLY A 178 -16.07 4.20 9.31
CA GLY A 178 -15.59 3.91 7.95
C GLY A 178 -14.13 3.45 7.85
N CYS A 179 -13.41 3.30 8.97
CA CYS A 179 -12.03 2.85 8.98
C CYS A 179 -12.00 1.33 9.16
N LYS A 180 -11.40 0.64 8.18
CA LYS A 180 -11.22 -0.81 8.19
C LYS A 180 -9.74 -1.17 8.21
N ILE A 181 -9.43 -2.28 8.87
CA ILE A 181 -8.09 -2.76 9.10
C ILE A 181 -7.97 -4.18 8.57
N LEU A 182 -6.98 -4.40 7.71
CA LEU A 182 -6.49 -5.72 7.37
C LEU A 182 -5.08 -5.85 7.95
N LEU A 183 -4.85 -6.79 8.83
CA LEU A 183 -3.50 -7.08 9.32
C LEU A 183 -3.00 -8.41 8.79
N THR A 184 -1.70 -8.51 8.52
CA THR A 184 -1.04 -9.78 8.22
C THR A 184 -0.14 -10.17 9.38
N THR A 185 -0.09 -11.46 9.73
CA THR A 185 0.77 -11.95 10.81
C THR A 185 1.15 -13.40 10.61
N ARG A 186 2.21 -13.85 11.28
CA ARG A 186 2.60 -15.28 11.31
C ARG A 186 1.82 -16.07 12.34
N HIS A 187 1.24 -15.39 13.33
CA HIS A 187 0.69 -16.03 14.52
C HIS A 187 -0.77 -15.65 14.70
N GLN A 188 -1.67 -16.64 14.67
CA GLN A 188 -3.10 -16.43 14.93
C GLN A 188 -3.36 -15.66 16.23
N GLN A 189 -2.56 -15.93 17.28
CA GLN A 189 -2.67 -15.25 18.57
C GLN A 189 -2.55 -13.73 18.47
N VAL A 190 -1.83 -13.19 17.47
CA VAL A 190 -1.74 -11.74 17.25
C VAL A 190 -3.09 -11.20 16.76
N CYS A 191 -3.80 -11.92 15.88
CA CYS A 191 -5.15 -11.55 15.45
C CYS A 191 -6.11 -11.48 16.65
N THR A 192 -6.04 -12.48 17.52
CA THR A 192 -6.89 -12.55 18.72
C THR A 192 -6.59 -11.40 19.69
N LYS A 193 -5.30 -11.09 19.95
CA LYS A 193 -4.91 -9.96 20.79
C LYS A 193 -5.35 -8.61 20.24
N MET A 194 -5.31 -8.46 18.91
CA MET A 194 -5.81 -7.26 18.24
C MET A 194 -7.34 -7.19 18.19
N ASN A 195 -8.06 -8.22 18.66
CA ASN A 195 -9.52 -8.34 18.60
C ASN A 195 -10.05 -8.32 17.15
N CYS A 196 -9.38 -9.02 16.24
CA CYS A 196 -9.88 -9.24 14.89
C CYS A 196 -11.25 -9.93 14.94
N GLN A 197 -12.26 -9.36 14.27
CA GLN A 197 -13.59 -10.01 14.23
C GLN A 197 -13.65 -11.15 13.22
N LYS A 198 -12.72 -11.17 12.26
CA LYS A 198 -12.55 -12.26 11.31
C LYS A 198 -11.07 -12.62 11.23
N GLU A 199 -10.76 -13.89 11.46
CA GLU A 199 -9.44 -14.47 11.25
C GLU A 199 -9.49 -15.39 10.03
N ILE A 200 -8.54 -15.24 9.11
CA ILE A 200 -8.44 -16.01 7.88
C ILE A 200 -7.04 -16.61 7.83
N GLN A 201 -6.97 -17.93 7.70
CA GLN A 201 -5.71 -18.64 7.51
C GLN A 201 -5.39 -18.69 6.02
N LEU A 202 -4.22 -18.19 5.63
CA LEU A 202 -3.65 -18.46 4.32
C LEU A 202 -2.87 -19.78 4.41
N GLY A 203 -3.39 -20.80 3.73
CA GLY A 203 -2.79 -22.13 3.66
C GLY A 203 -1.54 -22.16 2.79
N ILE A 204 -0.77 -23.25 2.92
CA ILE A 204 0.30 -23.59 1.98
C ILE A 204 -0.35 -23.98 0.65
N LEU A 205 0.35 -23.72 -0.46
CA LEU A 205 -0.07 -24.17 -1.78
C LEU A 205 -0.13 -25.71 -1.82
N SER A 206 -1.14 -26.24 -2.49
CA SER A 206 -1.12 -27.63 -2.96
C SER A 206 -0.01 -27.84 -4.00
N GLU A 207 0.40 -29.10 -4.23
CA GLU A 207 1.40 -29.43 -5.25
C GLU A 207 1.03 -28.88 -6.63
N ASP A 208 -0.25 -28.92 -7.00
CA ASP A 208 -0.74 -28.40 -8.26
C ASP A 208 -0.62 -26.87 -8.33
N GLU A 209 -0.98 -26.15 -7.27
CA GLU A 209 -0.84 -24.69 -7.19
C GLU A 209 0.63 -24.26 -7.17
N ALA A 210 1.48 -24.98 -6.44
CA ALA A 210 2.92 -24.76 -6.40
C ALA A 210 3.54 -24.96 -7.78
N TRP A 211 3.09 -25.99 -8.52
CA TRP A 211 3.53 -26.25 -9.88
C TRP A 211 3.10 -25.16 -10.87
N VAL A 212 1.86 -24.68 -10.79
CA VAL A 212 1.37 -23.57 -11.61
C VAL A 212 2.19 -22.30 -11.36
N LEU A 213 2.40 -21.94 -10.08
CA LEU A 213 3.19 -20.78 -9.72
C LEU A 213 4.66 -20.91 -10.17
N PHE A 214 5.27 -22.08 -9.98
CA PHE A 214 6.63 -22.34 -10.40
C PHE A 214 6.79 -22.18 -11.92
N ARG A 215 5.86 -22.73 -12.71
CA ARG A 215 5.87 -22.59 -14.18
C ARG A 215 5.78 -21.14 -14.62
N ASP A 216 4.88 -20.36 -14.03
CA ASP A 216 4.73 -18.93 -14.33
C ASP A 216 6.04 -18.18 -14.07
N LYS A 217 6.62 -18.34 -12.87
CA LYS A 217 7.84 -17.62 -12.50
C LYS A 217 9.09 -18.09 -13.24
N ALA A 218 9.19 -19.37 -13.58
CA ALA A 218 10.30 -19.92 -14.34
C ALA A 218 10.16 -19.68 -15.86
N GLY A 219 9.01 -19.19 -16.35
CA GLY A 219 8.75 -18.99 -17.76
C GLY A 219 8.74 -20.29 -18.56
N LEU A 220 8.36 -21.40 -17.92
CA LEU A 220 8.34 -22.73 -18.55
C LEU A 220 7.22 -22.80 -19.58
N LYS A 221 7.55 -23.29 -20.79
CA LYS A 221 6.60 -23.59 -21.86
C LYS A 221 6.38 -25.10 -21.95
N ASP A 222 5.23 -25.52 -22.46
CA ASP A 222 4.82 -26.95 -22.51
C ASP A 222 5.75 -27.86 -23.34
N ASP A 223 6.66 -27.29 -24.16
CA ASP A 223 7.42 -28.02 -25.18
C ASP A 223 8.65 -28.81 -24.67
N CYS A 224 8.99 -28.80 -23.37
CA CYS A 224 10.19 -29.50 -22.85
C CYS A 224 9.88 -30.47 -21.70
N SER A 225 9.63 -31.74 -22.03
CA SER A 225 9.19 -32.77 -21.06
C SER A 225 10.20 -33.06 -19.95
N THR A 226 11.50 -33.14 -20.26
CA THR A 226 12.54 -33.47 -19.26
C THR A 226 12.78 -32.37 -18.24
N LEU A 227 12.72 -31.11 -18.65
CA LEU A 227 12.81 -29.96 -17.74
C LEU A 227 11.56 -29.85 -16.86
N ASN A 228 10.39 -30.21 -17.39
CA ASN A 228 9.13 -30.18 -16.64
C ASN A 228 9.08 -31.23 -15.52
N ASP A 229 9.64 -32.42 -15.73
CA ASP A 229 9.65 -33.46 -14.68
C ASP A 229 10.54 -33.07 -13.48
N VAL A 230 11.76 -32.57 -13.76
CA VAL A 230 12.66 -32.05 -12.71
C VAL A 230 12.05 -30.83 -12.02
N ALA A 231 11.43 -29.94 -12.78
CA ALA A 231 10.79 -28.75 -12.22
C ALA A 231 9.58 -29.07 -11.33
N LYS A 232 8.81 -30.14 -11.64
CA LYS A 232 7.74 -30.64 -10.77
C LYS A 232 8.27 -31.21 -9.46
N GLU A 233 9.35 -31.99 -9.51
CA GLU A 233 9.99 -32.53 -8.31
C GLU A 233 10.53 -31.40 -7.41
N VAL A 234 11.11 -30.36 -8.01
CA VAL A 234 11.53 -29.15 -7.29
C VAL A 234 10.32 -28.45 -6.68
N ALA A 235 9.24 -28.21 -7.43
CA ALA A 235 8.05 -27.54 -6.91
C ALA A 235 7.35 -28.31 -5.77
N ALA A 236 7.31 -29.64 -5.83
CA ALA A 236 6.72 -30.50 -4.79
C ALA A 236 7.57 -30.59 -3.51
N SER A 237 8.83 -30.15 -3.55
CA SER A 237 9.75 -30.16 -2.41
C SER A 237 9.89 -28.81 -1.70
N MET A 238 9.12 -27.79 -2.12
CA MET A 238 9.15 -26.42 -1.60
C MET A 238 8.02 -26.12 -0.62
#